data_AF-A0A7W4DXM5-F1
#
_entry.id   AF-A0A7W4DXM5-F1
#
_cell.length_a   1.000
_cell.length_b   1.000
_cell.length_c   1.000
_cell.angle_alpha   90.00
_cell.angle_beta   90.00
_cell.angle_gamma   90.00
#
_symmetry.space_group_name_H-M   'P 1'
#
loop_
_entity.id
_entity.type
_entity.pdbx_description
1 polymer ?
#
loop_
_entity_poly.entity_id
_entity_poly.type
_entity_poly.pdbx_seq_one_letter_code
_entity_poly.pdbx_strand_id
1 'polypeptide(L)'
;MPKQTMYTAVDTPNLPALPPKGAIVVLGSCFATAVGQQLRQNGRQVVINPLGTLFNPITTADTLNRALECEPPRREMFVETDGKWVSFDCHSDINGRNAEELTQRIEKGQRELRLGILEARMLIVTFGTALLFYREGTVIGNCHKQPARIFTEDFATPADIETSWKRTLQKIQELNPTIETIFTVSPVRHLLSGTHHNALSKAILRQAVGQIAGGAPRCHYFPAFEIVLDELRDYRFFGNDYAHPNPLAVNIVTERFWRSVGVHTTVRERFIPENAEAFMPVLNRPRTFLEVKVPKLPPLTLTQTVHCVGGTFAHNLATLLLQCGIYATFVDPLQPIRTAAEETYYLLCVETDSTPRIARQAISTIARGVLIVSPIRKATTPHASSAYAHAQALLEAQQLMETNHNLSYFPAYEILHDELRDYRYYADDLLSPSALAMRIIVEKLIRCCVDNHGLKILLRYEALQRTLAHRPSAPQSPTYRALLQNLQEEAQALAPLLHPALRPKFSF
;
A
#
# COMPACT_ATOMS: atom_id res chain seq x y z
N MET A 1 -15.64 -0.56 -32.14
CA MET A 1 -15.44 -0.19 -30.72
C MET A 1 -13.99 -0.47 -30.36
N PRO A 2 -13.27 0.45 -29.69
CA PRO A 2 -11.93 0.12 -29.22
C PRO A 2 -12.03 -1.06 -28.25
N LYS A 3 -11.17 -2.08 -28.43
CA LYS A 3 -11.06 -3.19 -27.48
C LYS A 3 -10.80 -2.58 -26.10
N GLN A 4 -11.75 -2.73 -25.17
CA GLN A 4 -11.53 -2.40 -23.76
C GLN A 4 -10.36 -3.27 -23.30
N THR A 5 -9.20 -2.65 -23.09
CA THR A 5 -8.04 -3.33 -22.51
C THR A 5 -8.43 -3.77 -21.10
N MET A 6 -8.45 -5.09 -20.86
CA MET A 6 -8.82 -5.72 -19.58
C MET A 6 -7.70 -5.59 -18.53
N TYR A 7 -7.11 -4.41 -18.39
CA TYR A 7 -6.12 -4.10 -17.35
C TYR A 7 -6.11 -2.61 -17.02
N THR A 8 -5.85 -2.28 -15.75
CA THR A 8 -5.66 -0.89 -15.29
C THR A 8 -4.32 -0.36 -15.78
N ALA A 9 -4.25 0.11 -17.02
CA ALA A 9 -3.02 0.63 -17.60
C ALA A 9 -2.47 1.80 -16.77
N VAL A 10 -1.16 1.75 -16.49
CA VAL A 10 -0.38 2.80 -15.86
C VAL A 10 0.36 3.54 -16.95
N ASP A 11 0.06 4.82 -17.08
CA ASP A 11 0.77 5.70 -18.01
C ASP A 11 2.21 5.89 -17.55
N THR A 12 3.14 5.69 -18.48
CA THR A 12 4.56 5.88 -18.25
C THR A 12 4.99 7.23 -18.84
N PRO A 13 5.61 8.13 -18.07
CA PRO A 13 6.00 9.43 -18.59
C PRO A 13 7.14 9.31 -19.61
N ASN A 14 7.25 10.32 -20.47
CA ASN A 14 8.45 10.52 -21.28
C ASN A 14 9.54 11.09 -20.36
N LEU A 15 10.52 10.27 -20.04
CA LEU A 15 11.66 10.61 -19.19
C LEU A 15 12.82 11.14 -20.05
N PRO A 16 13.81 11.81 -19.44
CA PRO A 16 15.04 12.17 -20.14
C PRO A 16 15.68 10.93 -20.77
N ALA A 17 16.09 11.08 -22.03
CA ALA A 17 16.70 9.98 -22.77
C ALA A 17 17.97 9.46 -22.09
N LEU A 18 18.26 8.17 -22.23
CA LEU A 18 19.54 7.65 -21.74
C LEU A 18 20.70 8.42 -22.36
N PRO A 19 21.69 8.84 -21.56
CA PRO A 19 22.79 9.65 -22.09
C PRO A 19 23.64 8.81 -23.06
N PRO A 20 24.06 9.30 -24.23
CA PRO A 20 24.86 8.49 -25.15
C PRO A 20 26.24 8.12 -24.57
N LYS A 21 26.79 8.98 -23.70
CA LYS A 21 28.03 8.81 -22.93
C LYS A 21 27.85 9.39 -21.52
N GLY A 22 28.64 8.90 -20.55
CA GLY A 22 28.58 9.34 -19.16
C GLY A 22 27.97 8.28 -18.23
N ALA A 23 28.36 8.34 -16.95
CA ALA A 23 27.91 7.38 -15.96
C ALA A 23 26.41 7.53 -15.65
N ILE A 24 25.78 6.42 -15.30
CA ILE A 24 24.47 6.40 -14.64
C ILE A 24 24.71 6.02 -13.19
N VAL A 25 24.23 6.83 -12.24
CA VAL A 25 24.28 6.47 -10.83
C VAL A 25 22.92 5.90 -10.44
N VAL A 26 22.90 4.73 -9.81
CA VAL A 26 21.68 4.06 -9.35
C VAL A 26 21.80 3.81 -7.86
N LEU A 27 20.87 4.40 -7.10
CA LEU A 27 20.79 4.32 -5.65
C LEU A 27 19.44 3.77 -5.19
N GLY A 28 19.43 3.12 -4.03
CA GLY A 28 18.22 2.77 -3.31
C GLY A 28 18.02 1.26 -3.17
N SER A 29 16.76 0.82 -3.16
CA SER A 29 16.35 -0.55 -2.83
C SER A 29 16.94 -1.65 -3.76
N CYS A 30 16.77 -2.93 -3.40
CA CYS A 30 17.19 -4.07 -4.22
C CYS A 30 16.66 -4.02 -5.67
N PHE A 31 15.47 -3.41 -5.87
CA PHE A 31 14.92 -3.16 -7.20
C PHE A 31 15.82 -2.24 -8.04
N ALA A 32 16.42 -1.22 -7.43
CA ALA A 32 17.40 -0.34 -8.07
C ALA A 32 18.63 -1.14 -8.52
N THR A 33 19.13 -2.03 -7.66
CA THR A 33 20.26 -2.90 -8.00
C THR A 33 19.96 -3.78 -9.21
N ALA A 34 18.76 -4.37 -9.30
CA ALA A 34 18.35 -5.18 -10.45
C ALA A 34 18.33 -4.35 -11.75
N VAL A 35 17.72 -3.17 -11.74
CA VAL A 35 17.69 -2.24 -12.89
C VAL A 35 19.10 -1.81 -13.28
N GLY A 36 19.94 -1.45 -12.30
CA GLY A 36 21.33 -1.07 -12.52
C GLY A 36 22.17 -2.19 -13.14
N GLN A 37 21.97 -3.43 -12.70
CA GLN A 37 22.66 -4.59 -13.27
C GLN A 37 22.25 -4.82 -14.72
N GLN A 38 20.97 -4.68 -15.06
CA GLN A 38 20.52 -4.77 -16.44
C GLN A 38 21.10 -3.64 -17.32
N LEU A 39 21.23 -2.41 -16.80
CA LEU A 39 21.96 -1.34 -17.50
C LEU A 39 23.41 -1.74 -17.79
N ARG A 40 24.14 -2.24 -16.78
CA ARG A 40 25.54 -2.69 -16.96
C ARG A 40 25.65 -3.81 -17.99
N GLN A 41 24.75 -4.78 -17.96
CA GLN A 41 24.70 -5.90 -18.92
C GLN A 41 24.46 -5.42 -20.36
N ASN A 42 23.77 -4.29 -20.55
CA ASN A 42 23.59 -3.64 -21.84
C ASN A 42 24.73 -2.67 -22.21
N GLY A 43 25.92 -2.85 -21.63
CA GLY A 43 27.14 -2.10 -22.00
C GLY A 43 27.21 -0.67 -21.45
N ARG A 44 26.35 -0.31 -20.50
CA ARG A 44 26.31 1.02 -19.90
C ARG A 44 27.31 1.14 -18.74
N GLN A 45 27.94 2.30 -18.61
CA GLN A 45 28.73 2.63 -17.41
C GLN A 45 27.77 3.02 -16.29
N VAL A 46 27.71 2.21 -15.23
CA VAL A 46 26.78 2.42 -14.12
C VAL A 46 27.53 2.31 -12.79
N VAL A 47 27.28 3.23 -11.87
CA VAL A 47 27.63 3.11 -10.45
C VAL A 47 26.38 2.68 -9.70
N ILE A 48 26.42 1.54 -9.00
CA ILE A 48 25.24 0.96 -8.35
C ILE A 48 25.53 0.84 -6.87
N ASN A 49 24.77 1.55 -6.03
CA ASN A 49 24.79 1.40 -4.58
C ASN A 49 26.21 1.18 -3.99
N PRO A 50 27.16 2.11 -4.18
CA PRO A 50 28.56 1.90 -3.80
C PRO A 50 28.76 1.75 -2.28
N LEU A 51 27.79 2.20 -1.47
CA LEU A 51 27.73 2.02 -0.01
C LEU A 51 26.66 0.98 0.40
N GLY A 52 26.21 0.20 -0.58
CA GLY A 52 25.18 -0.82 -0.43
C GLY A 52 23.75 -0.30 -0.54
N THR A 53 22.81 -1.23 -0.51
CA THR A 53 21.37 -0.96 -0.63
C THR A 53 20.85 -0.22 0.60
N LEU A 54 20.37 1.01 0.41
CA LEU A 54 19.66 1.78 1.43
C LEU A 54 18.20 1.96 1.01
N PHE A 55 17.27 1.70 1.93
CA PHE A 55 15.85 1.67 1.60
C PHE A 55 15.14 2.99 1.89
N ASN A 56 15.54 3.70 2.96
CA ASN A 56 14.84 4.90 3.37
C ASN A 56 15.45 6.18 2.75
N PRO A 57 14.62 7.17 2.40
CA PRO A 57 15.08 8.39 1.74
C PRO A 57 16.07 9.21 2.57
N ILE A 58 15.90 9.23 3.90
CA ILE A 58 16.69 10.09 4.80
C ILE A 58 18.14 9.63 4.85
N THR A 59 18.38 8.34 5.09
CA THR A 59 19.74 7.77 5.13
C THR A 59 20.40 7.73 3.76
N THR A 60 19.60 7.56 2.69
CA THR A 60 20.11 7.66 1.32
C THR A 60 20.61 9.07 1.02
N ALA A 61 19.86 10.10 1.42
CA ALA A 61 20.26 11.49 1.28
C ALA A 61 21.47 11.83 2.15
N ASP A 62 21.50 11.40 3.41
CA ASP A 62 22.65 11.56 4.32
C ASP A 62 23.91 10.96 3.71
N THR A 63 23.84 9.68 3.30
CA THR A 63 24.96 8.97 2.65
C THR A 63 25.48 9.70 1.41
N LEU A 64 24.56 10.22 0.60
CA LEU A 64 24.91 10.97 -0.61
C LEU A 64 25.60 12.30 -0.25
N ASN A 65 25.02 13.09 0.64
CA ASN A 65 25.60 14.37 1.08
C ASN A 65 27.01 14.18 1.64
N ARG A 66 27.19 13.19 2.51
CA ARG A 66 28.50 12.91 3.12
C ARG A 66 29.56 12.51 2.09
N ALA A 67 29.19 11.76 1.06
CA ALA A 67 30.08 11.48 -0.07
C ALA A 67 30.38 12.74 -0.91
N LEU A 68 29.39 13.62 -1.12
CA LEU A 68 29.55 14.90 -1.83
C LEU A 68 30.31 15.96 -1.02
N GLU A 69 30.43 15.79 0.29
CA GLU A 69 31.19 16.69 1.17
C GLU A 69 32.55 16.10 1.56
N CYS A 70 32.87 14.90 1.06
CA CYS A 70 34.08 14.15 1.41
C CYS A 70 34.22 13.95 2.93
N GLU A 71 33.11 13.75 3.64
CA GLU A 71 33.14 13.54 5.07
C GLU A 71 33.72 12.16 5.43
N PRO A 72 34.55 12.08 6.48
CA PRO A 72 35.09 10.80 6.93
C PRO A 72 33.99 9.87 7.46
N PRO A 73 34.14 8.53 7.38
CA PRO A 73 33.18 7.60 7.96
C PRO A 73 32.93 7.84 9.46
N ARG A 74 31.67 7.78 9.90
CA ARG A 74 31.30 7.91 11.32
C ARG A 74 31.73 6.64 12.06
N ARG A 75 32.82 6.70 12.85
CA ARG A 75 33.33 5.54 13.59
C ARG A 75 32.42 5.13 14.74
N GLU A 76 31.67 6.07 15.29
CA GLU A 76 30.63 5.83 16.30
C GLU A 76 29.46 4.98 15.78
N MET A 77 29.28 4.90 14.46
CA MET A 77 28.27 4.07 13.81
C MET A 77 28.75 2.63 13.56
N PHE A 78 29.98 2.30 13.93
CA PHE A 78 30.53 0.98 13.70
C PHE A 78 30.08 0.01 14.80
N VAL A 79 29.80 -1.22 14.39
CA VAL A 79 29.42 -2.30 15.30
C VAL A 79 29.98 -3.61 14.78
N GLU A 80 30.37 -4.48 15.71
CA GLU A 80 30.74 -5.85 15.38
C GLU A 80 29.50 -6.75 15.44
N THR A 81 29.27 -7.52 14.38
CA THR A 81 28.20 -8.50 14.29
C THR A 81 28.70 -9.74 13.54
N ASP A 82 28.43 -10.94 14.05
CA ASP A 82 28.83 -12.21 13.43
C ASP A 82 30.34 -12.27 13.01
N GLY A 83 31.23 -11.71 13.83
CA GLY A 83 32.67 -11.67 13.57
C GLY A 83 33.11 -10.73 12.44
N LYS A 84 32.25 -9.77 12.06
CA LYS A 84 32.54 -8.74 11.06
C LYS A 84 32.21 -7.36 11.60
N TRP A 85 32.98 -6.37 11.18
CA TRP A 85 32.69 -4.97 11.42
C TRP A 85 31.76 -4.44 10.33
N VAL A 86 30.65 -3.83 10.73
CA VAL A 86 29.68 -3.17 9.86
C VAL A 86 29.39 -1.76 10.37
N SER A 87 28.79 -0.91 9.54
CA SER A 87 28.35 0.42 9.93
C SER A 87 26.84 0.54 9.77
N PHE A 88 26.17 1.04 10.80
CA PHE A 88 24.74 1.36 10.78
C PHE A 88 24.34 2.30 9.62
N ASP A 89 25.30 3.01 9.02
CA ASP A 89 25.12 3.88 7.85
C ASP A 89 25.05 3.13 6.51
N CYS A 90 25.46 1.85 6.46
CA CYS A 90 25.71 1.11 5.23
C CYS A 90 24.95 -0.23 5.20
N HIS A 91 24.83 -0.82 4.02
CA HIS A 91 24.36 -2.20 3.92
C HIS A 91 25.39 -3.19 4.47
N SER A 92 24.95 -4.35 4.95
CA SER A 92 25.83 -5.42 5.46
C SER A 92 26.88 -5.94 4.47
N ASP A 93 26.70 -5.69 3.16
CA ASP A 93 27.72 -6.02 2.15
C ASP A 93 28.99 -5.18 2.30
N ILE A 94 28.86 -3.99 2.90
CA ILE A 94 29.99 -3.14 3.29
C ILE A 94 30.40 -3.53 4.72
N ASN A 95 31.30 -4.50 4.79
CA ASN A 95 31.86 -5.01 6.05
C ASN A 95 33.39 -5.05 5.99
N GLY A 96 34.06 -5.10 7.15
CA GLY A 96 35.50 -5.29 7.29
C GLY A 96 35.83 -6.33 8.37
N ARG A 97 37.07 -6.84 8.37
CA ARG A 97 37.55 -7.72 9.47
C ARG A 97 37.86 -6.94 10.75
N ASN A 98 38.11 -5.64 10.62
CA ASN A 98 38.34 -4.69 11.71
C ASN A 98 37.79 -3.31 11.29
N ALA A 99 37.81 -2.36 12.23
CA ALA A 99 37.32 -1.01 12.02
C ALA A 99 38.10 -0.28 10.90
N GLU A 100 39.41 -0.47 10.79
CA GLU A 100 40.26 0.15 9.77
C GLU A 100 39.90 -0.32 8.36
N GLU A 101 39.71 -1.62 8.16
CA GLU A 101 39.29 -2.18 6.88
C GLU A 101 37.89 -1.69 6.50
N LEU A 102 36.98 -1.60 7.46
CA LEU A 102 35.65 -1.03 7.23
C LEU A 102 35.75 0.45 6.81
N THR A 103 36.55 1.26 7.50
CA THR A 103 36.83 2.66 7.14
C THR A 103 37.29 2.77 5.69
N GLN A 104 38.30 1.99 5.29
CA GLN A 104 38.84 2.01 3.92
C GLN A 104 37.78 1.63 2.86
N ARG A 105 36.90 0.68 3.17
CA ARG A 105 35.82 0.27 2.27
C ARG A 105 34.75 1.34 2.14
N ILE A 106 34.36 1.99 3.23
CA ILE A 106 33.40 3.10 3.20
C ILE A 106 33.99 4.29 2.42
N GLU A 107 35.24 4.68 2.69
CA GLU A 107 35.91 5.76 1.95
C GLU A 107 36.04 5.45 0.46
N LYS A 108 36.28 4.19 0.10
CA LYS A 108 36.27 3.75 -1.31
C LYS A 108 34.87 3.95 -1.91
N GLY A 109 33.82 3.50 -1.24
CA GLY A 109 32.44 3.65 -1.70
C GLY A 109 32.00 5.12 -1.80
N GLN A 110 32.36 5.96 -0.83
CA GLN A 110 32.11 7.41 -0.87
C GLN A 110 32.81 8.07 -2.05
N ARG A 111 34.08 7.71 -2.32
CA ARG A 111 34.81 8.22 -3.50
C ARG A 111 34.17 7.78 -4.81
N GLU A 112 33.79 6.51 -4.94
CA GLU A 112 33.10 6.00 -6.12
C GLU A 112 31.77 6.72 -6.35
N LEU A 113 30.99 6.96 -5.29
CA LEU A 113 29.74 7.70 -5.36
C LEU A 113 29.96 9.14 -5.81
N ARG A 114 30.90 9.85 -5.19
CA ARG A 114 31.22 11.24 -5.52
C ARG A 114 31.64 11.38 -6.98
N LEU A 115 32.61 10.58 -7.43
CA LEU A 115 33.08 10.61 -8.80
C LEU A 115 31.96 10.24 -9.78
N GLY A 116 31.15 9.24 -9.42
CA GLY A 116 29.96 8.87 -10.17
C GLY A 116 29.00 10.04 -10.37
N ILE A 117 28.70 10.82 -9.32
CA ILE A 117 27.80 11.99 -9.42
C ILE A 117 28.42 13.11 -10.25
N LEU A 118 29.73 13.37 -10.13
CA LEU A 118 30.41 14.42 -10.90
C LEU A 118 30.40 14.14 -12.41
N GLU A 119 30.47 12.87 -12.81
CA GLU A 119 30.49 12.46 -14.22
C GLU A 119 29.13 12.04 -14.78
N ALA A 120 28.14 11.80 -13.90
CA ALA A 120 26.87 11.26 -14.32
C ALA A 120 26.03 12.25 -15.11
N ARG A 121 25.26 11.74 -16.06
CA ARG A 121 24.16 12.52 -16.68
C ARG A 121 22.79 12.13 -16.14
N MET A 122 22.72 11.02 -15.41
CA MET A 122 21.49 10.49 -14.87
C MET A 122 21.72 9.88 -13.50
N LEU A 123 20.92 10.29 -12.53
CA LEU A 123 20.80 9.70 -11.20
C LEU A 123 19.43 9.03 -11.08
N ILE A 124 19.40 7.74 -10.79
CA ILE A 124 18.16 6.99 -10.54
C ILE A 124 18.10 6.65 -9.05
N VAL A 125 17.04 7.06 -8.37
CA VAL A 125 16.85 6.84 -6.93
C VAL A 125 15.57 6.05 -6.69
N THR A 126 15.69 4.88 -6.07
CA THR A 126 14.53 4.03 -5.72
C THR A 126 14.30 3.97 -4.22
N PHE A 127 13.25 4.63 -3.73
CA PHE A 127 12.87 4.54 -2.31
C PHE A 127 12.18 3.21 -1.99
N GLY A 128 12.61 2.56 -0.92
CA GLY A 128 12.09 1.29 -0.43
C GLY A 128 11.03 1.46 0.66
N THR A 129 11.34 2.21 1.72
CA THR A 129 10.45 2.39 2.88
C THR A 129 10.58 3.78 3.48
N ALA A 130 9.50 4.35 3.99
CA ALA A 130 9.51 5.54 4.84
C ALA A 130 9.71 5.22 6.33
N LEU A 131 9.69 3.93 6.72
CA LEU A 131 9.98 3.52 8.09
C LEU A 131 11.46 3.77 8.40
N LEU A 132 11.70 4.52 9.46
CA LEU A 132 13.00 4.86 9.99
C LEU A 132 13.25 4.07 11.27
N PHE A 133 14.51 3.71 11.45
CA PHE A 133 15.02 3.15 12.71
C PHE A 133 15.96 4.18 13.31
N TYR A 134 15.87 4.35 14.62
CA TYR A 134 16.72 5.26 15.39
C TYR A 134 17.52 4.47 16.40
N ARG A 135 18.79 4.83 16.56
CA ARG A 135 19.65 4.40 17.66
C ARG A 135 20.12 5.65 18.38
N GLU A 136 19.79 5.77 19.67
CA GLU A 136 20.19 6.92 20.50
C GLU A 136 19.83 8.27 19.84
N GLY A 137 18.64 8.34 19.23
CA GLY A 137 18.15 9.54 18.52
C GLY A 137 18.69 9.75 17.10
N THR A 138 19.63 8.92 16.64
CA THR A 138 20.21 9.01 15.28
C THR A 138 19.53 8.02 14.34
N VAL A 139 19.08 8.50 13.17
CA VAL A 139 18.52 7.64 12.11
C VAL A 139 19.61 6.75 11.53
N ILE A 140 19.31 5.45 11.36
CA ILE A 140 20.24 4.46 10.82
C ILE A 140 19.76 3.84 9.50
N GLY A 141 20.70 3.43 8.66
CA GLY A 141 20.44 2.78 7.37
C GLY A 141 20.13 1.30 7.45
N ASN A 142 20.73 0.59 8.43
CA ASN A 142 20.57 -0.86 8.57
C ASN A 142 20.74 -1.31 10.03
N CYS A 143 19.81 -2.10 10.56
CA CYS A 143 19.89 -2.60 11.95
C CYS A 143 20.88 -3.77 12.15
N HIS A 144 21.40 -4.36 11.07
CA HIS A 144 22.37 -5.47 11.09
C HIS A 144 21.99 -6.66 11.99
N LYS A 145 20.69 -6.96 12.07
CA LYS A 145 20.11 -8.03 12.93
C LYS A 145 20.46 -7.89 14.42
N GLN A 146 20.83 -6.70 14.86
CA GLN A 146 21.05 -6.40 16.27
C GLN A 146 19.74 -6.50 17.07
N PRO A 147 19.80 -6.67 18.40
CA PRO A 147 18.60 -6.82 19.22
C PRO A 147 17.64 -5.64 19.09
N ALA A 148 16.37 -5.89 18.73
CA ALA A 148 15.38 -4.85 18.45
C ALA A 148 15.22 -3.79 19.57
N ARG A 149 15.44 -4.17 20.83
CA ARG A 149 15.34 -3.30 22.02
C ARG A 149 16.24 -2.07 22.01
N ILE A 150 17.26 -2.02 21.17
CA ILE A 150 18.19 -0.88 21.07
C ILE A 150 17.75 0.15 20.01
N PHE A 151 16.66 -0.14 19.30
CA PHE A 151 16.12 0.71 18.27
C PHE A 151 14.72 1.20 18.63
N THR A 152 14.40 2.40 18.16
CA THR A 152 13.03 2.90 18.09
C THR A 152 12.65 3.07 16.63
N GLU A 153 11.38 2.88 16.30
CA GLU A 153 10.85 2.98 14.95
C GLU A 153 9.92 4.18 14.85
N ASP A 154 10.00 4.92 13.75
CA ASP A 154 9.04 5.97 13.40
C ASP A 154 8.96 6.12 11.88
N PHE A 155 7.89 6.73 11.36
CA PHE A 155 7.78 7.07 9.96
C PHE A 155 8.40 8.44 9.67
N ALA A 156 9.20 8.53 8.61
CA ALA A 156 9.54 9.83 8.05
C ALA A 156 8.26 10.55 7.60
N THR A 157 8.19 11.87 7.77
CA THR A 157 7.10 12.63 7.15
C THR A 157 7.42 12.94 5.68
N PRO A 158 6.40 13.14 4.82
CA PRO A 158 6.62 13.60 3.45
C PRO A 158 7.45 14.90 3.38
N ALA A 159 7.22 15.82 4.33
CA ALA A 159 7.92 17.10 4.43
C ALA A 159 9.40 16.93 4.82
N ASP A 160 9.73 16.00 5.72
CA ASP A 160 11.12 15.72 6.09
C ASP A 160 11.90 15.14 4.90
N ILE A 161 11.27 14.22 4.16
CA ILE A 161 11.85 13.64 2.95
C ILE A 161 12.06 14.73 1.90
N GLU A 162 11.04 15.55 1.63
CA GLU A 162 11.12 16.66 0.67
C GLU A 162 12.25 17.63 1.02
N THR A 163 12.31 18.06 2.28
CA THR A 163 13.32 19.01 2.77
C THR A 163 14.74 18.43 2.62
N SER A 164 14.94 17.19 3.05
CA SER A 164 16.22 16.49 2.95
C SER A 164 16.67 16.33 1.49
N TRP A 165 15.76 15.93 0.60
CA TRP A 165 16.09 15.72 -0.80
C TRP A 165 16.24 17.02 -1.59
N LYS A 166 15.49 18.08 -1.31
CA LYS A 166 15.72 19.40 -1.94
C LYS A 166 17.12 19.92 -1.63
N ARG A 167 17.57 19.82 -0.37
CA ARG A 167 18.94 20.19 0.01
C ARG A 167 19.98 19.35 -0.72
N THR A 168 19.76 18.05 -0.79
CA THR A 168 20.66 17.10 -1.46
C THR A 168 20.75 17.38 -2.97
N LEU A 169 19.60 17.59 -3.62
CA LEU A 169 19.50 17.94 -5.03
C LEU A 169 20.17 19.28 -5.34
N GLN A 170 20.04 20.28 -4.46
CA GLN A 170 20.74 21.55 -4.62
C GLN A 170 22.26 21.35 -4.66
N LYS A 171 22.84 20.60 -3.71
CA LYS A 171 24.27 20.28 -3.70
C LYS A 171 24.70 19.50 -4.94
N ILE A 172 23.90 18.53 -5.36
CA ILE A 172 24.15 17.78 -6.62
C ILE A 172 24.18 18.74 -7.81
N GLN A 173 23.22 19.66 -7.88
CA GLN A 173 23.08 20.60 -8.98
C GLN A 173 24.23 21.63 -9.02
N GLU A 174 24.74 22.04 -7.86
CA GLU A 174 25.94 22.89 -7.74
C GLU A 174 27.20 22.19 -8.26
N LEU A 175 27.32 20.88 -8.00
CA LEU A 175 28.47 20.07 -8.44
C LEU A 175 28.35 19.58 -9.89
N ASN A 176 27.14 19.29 -10.35
CA ASN A 176 26.83 18.81 -11.68
C ASN A 176 25.49 19.37 -12.19
N PRO A 177 25.50 20.55 -12.84
CA PRO A 177 24.28 21.22 -13.30
C PRO A 177 23.50 20.49 -14.41
N THR A 178 24.08 19.43 -14.99
CA THR A 178 23.52 18.77 -16.18
C THR A 178 22.91 17.40 -15.91
N ILE A 179 22.96 16.96 -14.64
CA ILE A 179 22.40 15.68 -14.25
C ILE A 179 20.86 15.74 -14.27
N GLU A 180 20.24 14.65 -14.70
CA GLU A 180 18.80 14.41 -14.57
C GLU A 180 18.57 13.42 -13.43
N THR A 181 17.62 13.70 -12.54
CA THR A 181 17.27 12.78 -11.44
C THR A 181 15.92 12.13 -11.70
N ILE A 182 15.89 10.80 -11.69
CA ILE A 182 14.67 10.00 -11.82
C ILE A 182 14.42 9.29 -10.49
N PHE A 183 13.34 9.67 -9.83
CA PHE A 183 12.84 8.99 -8.64
C PHE A 183 11.89 7.86 -9.03
N THR A 184 11.88 6.80 -8.23
CA THR A 184 10.85 5.75 -8.30
C THR A 184 10.61 5.20 -6.90
N VAL A 185 9.42 4.65 -6.66
CA VAL A 185 9.12 3.91 -5.44
C VAL A 185 9.20 2.42 -5.73
N SER A 186 9.87 1.69 -4.85
CA SER A 186 10.05 0.24 -4.97
C SER A 186 8.70 -0.47 -4.86
N PRO A 187 8.37 -1.41 -5.75
CA PRO A 187 7.16 -2.24 -5.64
C PRO A 187 7.22 -3.30 -4.54
N VAL A 188 8.41 -3.56 -3.97
CA VAL A 188 8.62 -4.58 -2.93
C VAL A 188 7.79 -4.26 -1.68
N ARG A 189 7.06 -5.27 -1.16
CA ARG A 189 6.25 -5.17 0.06
C ARG A 189 7.10 -5.48 1.30
N HIS A 190 7.19 -4.55 2.24
CA HIS A 190 7.84 -4.75 3.55
C HIS A 190 6.86 -5.34 4.57
N LEU A 191 6.45 -6.59 4.36
CA LEU A 191 5.35 -7.23 5.11
C LEU A 191 5.67 -7.55 6.58
N LEU A 192 6.96 -7.58 6.97
CA LEU A 192 7.38 -7.83 8.35
C LEU A 192 6.79 -6.82 9.35
N SER A 193 6.64 -5.56 8.94
CA SER A 193 6.05 -4.49 9.76
C SER A 193 4.52 -4.49 9.73
N GLY A 194 3.89 -5.38 8.94
CA GLY A 194 2.45 -5.41 8.70
C GLY A 194 2.03 -4.74 7.38
N THR A 195 0.93 -5.23 6.81
CA THR A 195 0.41 -4.74 5.51
C THR A 195 0.02 -3.27 5.55
N HIS A 196 -0.63 -2.84 6.64
CA HIS A 196 -1.01 -1.44 6.83
C HIS A 196 0.22 -0.51 6.94
N HIS A 197 1.19 -0.83 7.79
CA HIS A 197 2.44 -0.07 7.90
C HIS A 197 3.19 0.00 6.57
N ASN A 198 3.20 -1.09 5.80
CA ASN A 198 3.77 -1.06 4.46
C ASN A 198 2.95 -0.16 3.50
N ALA A 199 1.62 -0.20 3.54
CA ALA A 199 0.77 0.68 2.74
C ALA A 199 1.01 2.17 3.07
N LEU A 200 1.03 2.52 4.35
CA LEU A 200 1.34 3.87 4.85
C LEU A 200 2.75 4.31 4.43
N SER A 201 3.74 3.43 4.59
CA SER A 201 5.12 3.65 4.14
C SER A 201 5.18 4.06 2.66
N LYS A 202 4.51 3.32 1.78
CA LYS A 202 4.48 3.62 0.35
C LYS A 202 3.68 4.89 0.04
N ALA A 203 2.63 5.18 0.81
CA ALA A 203 1.85 6.40 0.68
C ALA A 203 2.72 7.65 0.94
N ILE A 204 3.47 7.64 2.05
CA ILE A 204 4.42 8.69 2.41
C ILE A 204 5.47 8.92 1.31
N LEU A 205 6.12 7.84 0.86
CA LEU A 205 7.15 7.94 -0.18
C LEU A 205 6.61 8.56 -1.47
N ARG A 206 5.39 8.18 -1.86
CA ARG A 206 4.78 8.68 -3.09
C ARG A 206 4.34 10.13 -2.97
N GLN A 207 3.82 10.56 -1.82
CA GLN A 207 3.56 11.98 -1.58
C GLN A 207 4.86 12.78 -1.66
N ALA A 208 5.92 12.34 -0.97
CA ALA A 208 7.21 13.02 -0.94
C ALA A 208 7.82 13.14 -2.35
N VAL A 209 7.83 12.05 -3.12
CA VAL A 209 8.37 12.07 -4.49
C VAL A 209 7.54 12.96 -5.41
N GLY A 210 6.21 12.98 -5.26
CA GLY A 210 5.34 13.92 -5.97
C GLY A 210 5.70 15.38 -5.67
N GLN A 211 5.97 15.72 -4.41
CA GLN A 211 6.40 17.05 -3.99
C GLN A 211 7.79 17.41 -4.54
N ILE A 212 8.74 16.48 -4.48
CA ILE A 212 10.11 16.68 -4.99
C ILE A 212 10.10 16.88 -6.51
N ALA A 213 9.49 15.95 -7.25
CA ALA A 213 9.47 16.00 -8.72
C ALA A 213 8.63 17.17 -9.25
N GLY A 214 7.58 17.60 -8.53
CA GLY A 214 6.79 18.77 -8.88
C GLY A 214 7.47 20.11 -8.53
N GLY A 215 8.43 20.12 -7.59
CA GLY A 215 9.02 21.34 -7.04
C GLY A 215 10.48 21.61 -7.41
N ALA A 216 11.21 20.63 -7.96
CA ALA A 216 12.61 20.75 -8.32
C ALA A 216 12.85 20.58 -9.84
N PRO A 217 13.70 21.41 -10.47
CA PRO A 217 14.04 21.23 -11.88
C PRO A 217 14.77 19.90 -12.09
N ARG A 218 14.67 19.34 -13.31
CA ARG A 218 15.41 18.12 -13.70
C ARG A 218 15.14 16.90 -12.81
N CYS A 219 13.98 16.89 -12.15
CA CYS A 219 13.52 15.80 -11.30
C CYS A 219 12.27 15.17 -11.91
N HIS A 220 12.28 13.86 -12.05
CA HIS A 220 11.25 13.09 -12.73
C HIS A 220 10.81 11.91 -11.89
N TYR A 221 9.63 11.37 -12.17
CA TYR A 221 9.12 10.16 -11.50
C TYR A 221 8.90 9.04 -12.51
N PHE A 222 9.36 7.83 -12.20
CA PHE A 222 8.99 6.61 -12.92
C PHE A 222 8.07 5.73 -12.04
N PRO A 223 6.90 5.30 -12.54
CA PRO A 223 5.87 4.66 -11.72
C PRO A 223 6.04 3.15 -11.56
N ALA A 224 7.21 2.67 -11.11
CA ALA A 224 7.46 1.23 -10.95
C ALA A 224 6.52 0.57 -9.94
N PHE A 225 6.22 1.25 -8.84
CA PHE A 225 5.27 0.78 -7.82
C PHE A 225 3.88 0.58 -8.42
N GLU A 226 3.39 1.58 -9.15
CA GLU A 226 2.06 1.55 -9.75
C GLU A 226 1.96 0.47 -10.81
N ILE A 227 2.95 0.31 -11.69
CA ILE A 227 2.94 -0.77 -12.69
C ILE A 227 2.76 -2.13 -11.98
N VAL A 228 3.51 -2.40 -10.92
CA VAL A 228 3.39 -3.71 -10.24
C VAL A 228 2.08 -3.84 -9.47
N LEU A 229 1.66 -2.80 -8.74
CA LEU A 229 0.49 -2.90 -7.87
C LEU A 229 -0.85 -2.72 -8.60
N ASP A 230 -0.83 -2.12 -9.80
CA ASP A 230 -2.03 -1.80 -10.56
C ASP A 230 -2.14 -2.67 -11.83
N GLU A 231 -1.07 -2.84 -12.61
CA GLU A 231 -1.09 -3.73 -13.78
C GLU A 231 -0.78 -5.18 -13.41
N LEU A 232 0.26 -5.41 -12.59
CA LEU A 232 0.81 -6.75 -12.33
C LEU A 232 0.45 -7.30 -10.93
N ARG A 233 -0.73 -6.94 -10.43
CA ARG A 233 -1.11 -7.17 -9.02
C ARG A 233 -1.27 -8.64 -8.62
N ASP A 234 -1.57 -9.50 -9.58
CA ASP A 234 -1.82 -10.93 -9.39
C ASP A 234 -0.58 -11.64 -8.81
N TYR A 235 -0.78 -12.62 -7.91
CA TYR A 235 0.32 -13.36 -7.28
C TYR A 235 1.29 -14.03 -8.26
N ARG A 236 0.87 -14.30 -9.50
CA ARG A 236 1.74 -14.83 -10.56
C ARG A 236 2.93 -13.92 -10.90
N PHE A 237 2.89 -12.65 -10.50
CA PHE A 237 3.96 -11.67 -10.71
C PHE A 237 4.83 -11.46 -9.46
N PHE A 238 4.57 -12.19 -8.38
CA PHE A 238 5.34 -12.14 -7.15
C PHE A 238 6.16 -13.44 -6.97
N GLY A 239 7.23 -13.35 -6.19
CA GLY A 239 8.01 -14.49 -5.76
C GLY A 239 7.28 -15.34 -4.71
N ASN A 240 7.90 -16.43 -4.29
CA ASN A 240 7.34 -17.35 -3.28
C ASN A 240 7.14 -16.70 -1.89
N ASP A 241 7.74 -15.52 -1.67
CA ASP A 241 7.55 -14.73 -0.45
C ASP A 241 6.34 -13.79 -0.51
N TYR A 242 5.63 -13.74 -1.66
CA TYR A 242 4.48 -12.87 -1.94
C TYR A 242 4.75 -11.37 -1.75
N ALA A 243 6.01 -10.97 -1.63
CA ALA A 243 6.45 -9.63 -1.29
C ALA A 243 7.27 -9.00 -2.41
N HIS A 244 8.17 -9.78 -3.01
CA HIS A 244 9.03 -9.32 -4.10
C HIS A 244 8.38 -9.60 -5.45
N PRO A 245 8.49 -8.67 -6.43
CA PRO A 245 8.19 -8.99 -7.81
C PRO A 245 9.12 -10.11 -8.30
N ASN A 246 8.58 -11.04 -9.08
CA ASN A 246 9.39 -12.10 -9.69
C ASN A 246 10.14 -11.58 -10.94
N PRO A 247 11.04 -12.39 -11.54
CA PRO A 247 11.82 -11.95 -12.69
C PRO A 247 10.99 -11.47 -13.88
N LEU A 248 9.81 -12.06 -14.13
CA LEU A 248 8.92 -11.62 -15.19
C LEU A 248 8.41 -10.20 -14.93
N ALA A 249 7.94 -9.93 -13.71
CA ALA A 249 7.47 -8.60 -13.33
C ALA A 249 8.58 -7.55 -13.40
N VAL A 250 9.79 -7.88 -12.93
CA VAL A 250 10.96 -7.00 -13.04
C VAL A 250 11.25 -6.68 -14.51
N ASN A 251 11.26 -7.68 -15.39
CA ASN A 251 11.51 -7.47 -16.83
C ASN A 251 10.47 -6.56 -17.48
N ILE A 252 9.18 -6.74 -17.17
CA ILE A 252 8.10 -5.87 -17.69
C ILE A 252 8.32 -4.42 -17.24
N VAL A 253 8.58 -4.20 -15.95
CA VAL A 253 8.80 -2.84 -15.43
C VAL A 253 10.05 -2.22 -16.04
N THR A 254 11.12 -2.99 -16.22
CA THR A 254 12.34 -2.48 -16.85
C THR A 254 12.13 -2.16 -18.34
N GLU A 255 11.34 -2.95 -19.06
CA GLU A 255 10.95 -2.62 -20.44
C GLU A 255 10.17 -1.31 -20.52
N ARG A 256 9.20 -1.11 -19.61
CA ARG A 256 8.48 0.15 -19.48
C ARG A 256 9.42 1.33 -19.20
N PHE A 257 10.40 1.12 -18.32
CA PHE A 257 11.44 2.11 -18.05
C PHE A 257 12.25 2.44 -19.31
N TRP A 258 12.70 1.44 -20.08
CA TRP A 258 13.44 1.65 -21.33
C TRP A 258 12.69 2.51 -22.33
N ARG A 259 11.40 2.21 -22.52
CA ARG A 259 10.54 3.00 -23.41
C ARG A 259 10.43 4.45 -22.93
N SER A 260 10.26 4.66 -21.62
CA SER A 260 10.20 6.00 -21.04
C SER A 260 11.47 6.82 -21.26
N VAL A 261 12.66 6.20 -21.25
CA VAL A 261 13.94 6.88 -21.50
C VAL A 261 14.38 6.83 -22.98
N GLY A 262 13.42 6.63 -23.90
CA GLY A 262 13.64 6.69 -25.35
C GLY A 262 14.45 5.52 -25.93
N VAL A 263 14.60 4.43 -25.20
CA VAL A 263 15.25 3.21 -25.68
C VAL A 263 14.19 2.28 -26.26
N HIS A 264 14.13 2.23 -27.58
CA HIS A 264 13.38 1.19 -28.29
C HIS A 264 14.23 -0.07 -28.34
N THR A 265 13.99 -0.98 -27.41
CA THR A 265 14.64 -2.28 -27.46
C THR A 265 13.98 -3.13 -28.55
N THR A 266 14.75 -3.60 -29.54
CA THR A 266 14.44 -4.85 -30.24
C THR A 266 14.80 -6.00 -29.30
N VAL A 267 14.06 -6.17 -28.20
CA VAL A 267 14.18 -7.41 -27.42
C VAL A 267 13.66 -8.51 -28.34
N ARG A 268 14.53 -9.39 -28.83
CA ARG A 268 14.10 -10.68 -29.41
C ARG A 268 13.05 -11.24 -28.48
N GLU A 269 11.85 -11.52 -28.99
CA GLU A 269 10.65 -12.08 -28.34
C GLU A 269 10.97 -13.29 -27.45
N ARG A 270 11.71 -13.11 -26.36
CA ARG A 270 12.21 -14.22 -25.55
C ARG A 270 11.43 -14.44 -24.28
N PHE A 271 10.56 -13.51 -23.87
CA PHE A 271 9.82 -13.67 -22.61
C PHE A 271 8.44 -12.98 -22.55
N ILE A 272 7.77 -12.81 -23.70
CA ILE A 272 6.32 -12.77 -23.68
C ILE A 272 5.90 -14.16 -24.13
N PRO A 273 5.40 -15.04 -23.24
CA PRO A 273 4.74 -16.25 -23.71
C PRO A 273 3.62 -15.78 -24.64
N GLU A 274 3.67 -16.17 -25.91
CA GLU A 274 2.63 -15.86 -26.91
C GLU A 274 1.23 -16.34 -26.47
N ASN A 275 1.14 -17.11 -25.39
CA ASN A 275 -0.08 -17.62 -24.76
C ASN A 275 -0.58 -16.80 -23.55
N ALA A 276 -0.25 -15.51 -23.43
CA ALA A 276 -0.83 -14.66 -22.36
C ALA A 276 -2.35 -14.46 -22.50
N GLU A 277 -2.96 -14.82 -23.63
CA GLU A 277 -4.41 -14.78 -23.85
C GLU A 277 -5.17 -16.03 -23.35
N ALA A 278 -4.49 -17.10 -22.91
CA ALA A 278 -5.16 -18.38 -22.61
C ALA A 278 -4.62 -19.10 -21.36
N PHE A 279 -4.60 -18.43 -20.21
CA PHE A 279 -4.48 -19.15 -18.93
C PHE A 279 -5.29 -18.50 -17.81
N MET A 280 -6.56 -18.91 -17.70
CA MET A 280 -7.32 -18.82 -16.45
C MET A 280 -7.23 -20.18 -15.75
N PRO A 281 -6.47 -20.31 -14.64
CA PRO A 281 -6.61 -21.48 -13.80
C PRO A 281 -7.98 -21.42 -13.10
N VAL A 282 -8.91 -22.16 -13.68
CA VAL A 282 -10.23 -22.45 -13.14
C VAL A 282 -10.07 -23.34 -11.91
N LEU A 283 -10.66 -22.86 -10.80
CA LEU A 283 -11.13 -23.63 -9.65
C LEU A 283 -10.08 -24.46 -8.89
N ASN A 284 -9.56 -23.86 -7.82
CA ASN A 284 -9.45 -24.53 -6.53
C ASN A 284 -9.69 -23.49 -5.42
N ARG A 285 -10.26 -23.93 -4.28
CA ARG A 285 -10.60 -23.10 -3.11
C ARG A 285 -9.50 -22.07 -2.82
N PRO A 286 -9.82 -20.82 -2.43
CA PRO A 286 -8.79 -19.81 -2.15
C PRO A 286 -7.82 -20.35 -1.10
N ARG A 287 -6.56 -20.60 -1.48
CA ARG A 287 -5.47 -20.37 -0.54
C ARG A 287 -5.27 -18.86 -0.57
N THR A 288 -5.78 -18.15 0.44
CA THR A 288 -5.25 -16.82 0.73
C THR A 288 -3.81 -17.05 1.16
N PHE A 289 -2.85 -16.73 0.28
CA PHE A 289 -1.43 -17.00 0.51
C PHE A 289 -0.82 -16.00 1.50
N LEU A 290 -1.46 -14.84 1.66
CA LEU A 290 -1.18 -13.83 2.65
C LEU A 290 -2.50 -13.46 3.34
N GLU A 291 -2.55 -13.48 4.66
CA GLU A 291 -3.70 -13.04 5.44
C GLU A 291 -3.42 -11.65 6.02
N VAL A 292 -4.28 -10.68 5.67
CA VAL A 292 -4.20 -9.35 6.27
C VAL A 292 -4.70 -9.43 7.71
N LYS A 293 -3.80 -9.14 8.67
CA LYS A 293 -4.16 -9.06 10.07
C LYS A 293 -5.10 -7.87 10.29
N VAL A 294 -6.26 -8.14 10.87
CA VAL A 294 -7.24 -7.13 11.24
C VAL A 294 -7.17 -6.93 12.76
N PRO A 295 -7.06 -5.69 13.26
CA PRO A 295 -7.10 -5.44 14.70
C PRO A 295 -8.49 -5.71 15.27
N LYS A 296 -8.58 -5.94 16.59
CA LYS A 296 -9.88 -5.94 17.27
C LYS A 296 -10.45 -4.53 17.24
N LEU A 297 -11.68 -4.40 16.75
CA LEU A 297 -12.36 -3.11 16.62
C LEU A 297 -13.19 -2.81 17.87
N PRO A 298 -13.61 -1.55 18.08
CA PRO A 298 -14.59 -1.22 19.10
C PRO A 298 -15.83 -2.13 18.97
N PRO A 299 -16.36 -2.67 20.08
CA PRO A 299 -17.47 -3.60 20.02
C PRO A 299 -18.73 -2.92 19.48
N LEU A 300 -19.43 -3.64 18.60
CA LEU A 300 -20.72 -3.29 18.02
C LEU A 300 -21.78 -4.25 18.56
N THR A 301 -22.83 -3.71 19.19
CA THR A 301 -24.02 -4.49 19.53
C THR A 301 -25.06 -4.40 18.42
N LEU A 302 -25.83 -5.46 18.22
CA LEU A 302 -26.80 -5.55 17.10
C LEU A 302 -28.01 -4.62 17.24
N THR A 303 -28.14 -3.96 18.39
CA THR A 303 -29.18 -2.96 18.69
C THR A 303 -28.73 -1.54 18.39
N GLN A 304 -27.46 -1.32 18.04
CA GLN A 304 -26.94 0.00 17.67
C GLN A 304 -27.26 0.35 16.22
N THR A 305 -27.35 1.65 15.94
CA THR A 305 -27.35 2.16 14.57
C THR A 305 -25.91 2.32 14.08
N VAL A 306 -25.62 1.80 12.88
CA VAL A 306 -24.34 1.98 12.19
C VAL A 306 -24.46 3.06 11.12
N HIS A 307 -23.62 4.09 11.18
CA HIS A 307 -23.53 5.11 10.13
C HIS A 307 -22.31 4.85 9.25
N CYS A 308 -22.54 4.49 7.99
CA CYS A 308 -21.50 4.38 6.97
C CYS A 308 -21.36 5.73 6.28
N VAL A 309 -20.30 6.46 6.62
CA VAL A 309 -20.00 7.79 6.09
C VAL A 309 -18.97 7.66 4.98
N GLY A 310 -19.23 8.19 3.79
CA GLY A 310 -18.28 8.16 2.67
C GLY A 310 -18.96 8.12 1.30
N GLY A 311 -18.31 7.53 0.31
CA GLY A 311 -18.81 7.44 -1.06
C GLY A 311 -19.47 6.11 -1.39
N THR A 312 -19.23 5.62 -2.62
CA THR A 312 -19.80 4.38 -3.15
C THR A 312 -19.48 3.17 -2.28
N PHE A 313 -18.28 3.09 -1.71
CA PHE A 313 -17.90 1.98 -0.83
C PHE A 313 -18.75 1.98 0.45
N ALA A 314 -18.91 3.13 1.09
CA ALA A 314 -19.76 3.29 2.28
C ALA A 314 -21.23 2.92 2.00
N HIS A 315 -21.75 3.30 0.84
CA HIS A 315 -23.11 2.93 0.42
C HIS A 315 -23.29 1.41 0.28
N ASN A 316 -22.35 0.74 -0.40
CA ASN A 316 -22.36 -0.71 -0.56
C ASN A 316 -22.21 -1.41 0.79
N LEU A 317 -21.36 -0.87 1.67
CA LEU A 317 -21.15 -1.38 3.02
C LEU A 317 -22.44 -1.32 3.86
N ALA A 318 -23.15 -0.19 3.86
CA ALA A 318 -24.42 -0.05 4.55
C ALA A 318 -25.46 -1.08 4.06
N THR A 319 -25.54 -1.26 2.75
CA THR A 319 -26.46 -2.22 2.12
C THR A 319 -26.15 -3.66 2.55
N LEU A 320 -24.88 -4.06 2.54
CA LEU A 320 -24.47 -5.41 2.93
C LEU A 320 -24.65 -5.66 4.42
N LEU A 321 -24.35 -4.68 5.28
CA LEU A 321 -24.61 -4.78 6.72
C LEU A 321 -26.10 -4.99 7.01
N LEU A 322 -26.99 -4.26 6.33
CA LEU A 322 -28.43 -4.46 6.42
C LEU A 322 -28.85 -5.88 6.01
N GLN A 323 -28.24 -6.43 4.95
CA GLN A 323 -28.47 -7.80 4.52
C GLN A 323 -27.95 -8.83 5.53
N CYS A 324 -26.90 -8.51 6.29
CA CYS A 324 -26.37 -9.34 7.36
C CYS A 324 -27.17 -9.26 8.67
N GLY A 325 -28.15 -8.35 8.78
CA GLY A 325 -28.95 -8.18 10.02
C GLY A 325 -28.39 -7.12 10.97
N ILE A 326 -27.49 -6.26 10.48
CA ILE A 326 -26.97 -5.09 11.22
C ILE A 326 -27.65 -3.85 10.65
N TYR A 327 -28.28 -3.04 11.50
CA TYR A 327 -28.94 -1.82 11.03
C TYR A 327 -27.91 -0.75 10.69
N ALA A 328 -27.72 -0.52 9.39
CA ALA A 328 -26.77 0.45 8.87
C ALA A 328 -27.46 1.45 7.94
N THR A 329 -27.06 2.72 8.01
CA THR A 329 -27.49 3.79 7.10
C THR A 329 -26.29 4.39 6.39
N PHE A 330 -26.51 4.84 5.17
CA PHE A 330 -25.54 5.63 4.43
C PHE A 330 -25.67 7.10 4.82
N VAL A 331 -24.53 7.76 5.04
CA VAL A 331 -24.45 9.19 5.33
C VAL A 331 -23.52 9.85 4.32
N ASP A 332 -24.04 10.83 3.60
CA ASP A 332 -23.25 11.63 2.67
C ASP A 332 -22.19 12.43 3.46
N PRO A 333 -20.90 12.41 3.06
CA PRO A 333 -19.81 13.09 3.77
C PRO A 333 -19.99 14.61 3.85
N LEU A 334 -20.84 15.20 3.00
CA LEU A 334 -21.19 16.63 3.04
C LEU A 334 -22.22 16.97 4.13
N GLN A 335 -22.90 15.97 4.69
CA GLN A 335 -23.85 16.18 5.78
C GLN A 335 -23.14 16.27 7.14
N PRO A 336 -23.59 17.15 8.05
CA PRO A 336 -22.99 17.25 9.37
C PRO A 336 -23.20 15.94 10.15
N ILE A 337 -22.09 15.36 10.63
CA ILE A 337 -22.13 14.21 11.54
C ILE A 337 -22.71 14.68 12.88
N ARG A 338 -23.89 14.16 13.24
CA ARG A 338 -24.52 14.41 14.53
C ARG A 338 -23.91 13.48 15.58
N THR A 339 -22.92 13.95 16.33
CA THR A 339 -22.22 13.14 17.36
C THR A 339 -23.01 12.96 18.66
N ALA A 340 -24.31 13.30 18.69
CA ALA A 340 -25.06 13.50 19.93
C ALA A 340 -25.64 12.22 20.58
N ALA A 341 -25.54 11.05 19.93
CA ALA A 341 -26.00 9.79 20.52
C ALA A 341 -24.81 8.88 20.83
N GLU A 342 -24.54 8.65 22.12
CA GLU A 342 -23.50 7.72 22.62
C GLU A 342 -23.63 6.29 22.06
N GLU A 343 -24.79 5.96 21.47
CA GLU A 343 -25.12 4.65 20.92
C GLU A 343 -24.77 4.47 19.42
N THR A 344 -24.33 5.51 18.70
CA THR A 344 -24.07 5.41 17.25
C THR A 344 -22.68 4.85 16.95
N TYR A 345 -22.61 3.87 16.05
CA TYR A 345 -21.35 3.28 15.58
C TYR A 345 -20.96 3.85 14.22
N TYR A 346 -19.81 4.52 14.12
CA TYR A 346 -19.38 5.17 12.88
C TYR A 346 -18.40 4.31 12.08
N LEU A 347 -18.73 4.06 10.81
CA LEU A 347 -17.82 3.51 9.80
C LEU A 347 -17.45 4.65 8.84
N LEU A 348 -16.27 5.23 9.02
CA LEU A 348 -15.77 6.39 8.30
C LEU A 348 -14.91 5.91 7.12
N CYS A 349 -15.49 5.90 5.93
CA CYS A 349 -14.81 5.48 4.71
C CYS A 349 -14.09 6.66 4.07
N VAL A 350 -12.76 6.64 4.10
CA VAL A 350 -11.89 7.64 3.46
C VAL A 350 -11.73 7.26 1.99
N GLU A 351 -12.15 8.16 1.10
CA GLU A 351 -12.20 7.92 -0.34
C GLU A 351 -10.92 8.41 -1.04
N THR A 352 -10.76 8.00 -2.31
CA THR A 352 -9.53 8.21 -3.09
C THR A 352 -9.54 9.53 -3.87
N ASP A 353 -10.69 10.04 -4.27
CA ASP A 353 -10.79 11.42 -4.74
C ASP A 353 -10.73 12.35 -3.54
N SER A 354 -9.87 13.36 -3.62
CA SER A 354 -9.51 14.37 -2.63
C SER A 354 -10.71 15.13 -2.05
N THR A 355 -11.64 14.43 -1.42
CA THR A 355 -12.85 14.93 -0.82
C THR A 355 -12.60 15.04 0.67
N PRO A 356 -11.98 16.12 1.17
CA PRO A 356 -12.29 16.55 2.51
C PRO A 356 -13.71 17.13 2.40
N ARG A 357 -14.62 16.91 3.33
CA ARG A 357 -14.41 17.08 4.76
C ARG A 357 -15.49 16.29 5.48
N ILE A 358 -15.19 15.08 5.91
CA ILE A 358 -15.67 14.79 7.26
C ILE A 358 -14.99 15.85 8.13
N ALA A 359 -15.76 16.82 8.63
CA ALA A 359 -15.18 17.95 9.35
C ALA A 359 -14.31 17.40 10.49
N ARG A 360 -13.01 17.71 10.49
CA ARG A 360 -12.08 17.19 11.53
C ARG A 360 -12.61 17.44 12.93
N GLN A 361 -13.29 18.58 13.13
CA GLN A 361 -13.98 18.94 14.36
C GLN A 361 -15.12 17.98 14.73
N ALA A 362 -15.86 17.44 13.75
CA ALA A 362 -16.87 16.43 13.99
C ALA A 362 -16.25 15.05 14.26
N ILE A 363 -15.07 14.75 13.69
CA ILE A 363 -14.35 13.50 13.98
C ILE A 363 -13.76 13.51 15.39
N SER A 364 -13.22 14.65 15.85
CA SER A 364 -12.62 14.76 17.19
C SER A 364 -13.58 14.45 18.33
N THR A 365 -14.90 14.52 18.09
CA THR A 365 -15.94 14.24 19.09
C THR A 365 -16.56 12.84 18.96
N ILE A 366 -16.12 12.02 18.00
CA ILE A 366 -16.61 10.65 17.85
C ILE A 366 -16.07 9.79 19.00
N ALA A 367 -16.97 9.26 19.82
CA ALA A 367 -16.62 8.40 20.95
C ALA A 367 -16.19 6.99 20.53
N ARG A 368 -16.71 6.48 19.39
CA ARG A 368 -16.38 5.17 18.82
C ARG A 368 -16.49 5.22 17.30
N GLY A 369 -15.40 4.97 16.60
CA GLY A 369 -15.40 4.97 15.14
C GLY A 369 -14.37 4.03 14.54
N VAL A 370 -14.66 3.54 13.34
CA VAL A 370 -13.75 2.74 12.54
C VAL A 370 -13.45 3.51 11.26
N LEU A 371 -12.18 3.82 11.01
CA LEU A 371 -11.70 4.36 9.76
C LEU A 371 -11.42 3.23 8.78
N ILE A 372 -11.85 3.42 7.53
CA ILE A 372 -11.67 2.46 6.44
C ILE A 372 -11.18 3.22 5.23
N VAL A 373 -10.00 2.93 4.70
CA VAL A 373 -9.64 3.44 3.37
C VAL A 373 -10.40 2.62 2.34
N SER A 374 -11.16 3.31 1.49
CA SER A 374 -11.93 2.72 0.41
C SER A 374 -11.01 1.92 -0.52
N PRO A 375 -11.31 0.65 -0.81
CA PRO A 375 -10.55 -0.16 -1.76
C PRO A 375 -10.91 0.16 -3.22
N ILE A 376 -11.86 1.07 -3.47
CA ILE A 376 -12.32 1.43 -4.81
C ILE A 376 -11.26 2.29 -5.50
N ARG A 377 -10.79 1.80 -6.63
CA ARG A 377 -9.91 2.55 -7.52
C ARG A 377 -10.74 3.47 -8.41
N LYS A 378 -10.22 4.65 -8.72
CA LYS A 378 -10.73 5.49 -9.79
C LYS A 378 -9.74 5.50 -10.94
N ALA A 379 -10.27 5.38 -12.16
CA ALA A 379 -9.56 5.75 -13.37
C ALA A 379 -9.58 7.29 -13.45
N THR A 380 -8.67 7.93 -12.72
CA THR A 380 -8.45 9.39 -12.87
C THR A 380 -7.46 9.65 -14.00
N THR A 381 -7.50 10.89 -14.50
CA THR A 381 -6.76 11.43 -15.66
C THR A 381 -5.28 11.01 -15.72
N PRO A 382 -4.59 11.16 -16.88
CA PRO A 382 -3.19 10.74 -17.09
C PRO A 382 -2.15 11.25 -16.07
N HIS A 383 -2.53 12.18 -15.19
CA HIS A 383 -1.66 12.80 -14.19
C HIS A 383 -1.95 12.38 -12.73
N ALA A 384 -3.04 11.66 -12.46
CA ALA A 384 -3.40 11.21 -11.12
C ALA A 384 -3.60 9.70 -11.12
N SER A 385 -2.52 8.93 -10.93
CA SER A 385 -2.62 7.47 -10.84
C SER A 385 -3.51 7.05 -9.67
N SER A 386 -4.24 5.94 -9.83
CA SER A 386 -5.08 5.36 -8.78
C SER A 386 -4.31 5.15 -7.47
N ALA A 387 -3.04 4.76 -7.55
CA ALA A 387 -2.18 4.65 -6.39
C ALA A 387 -2.00 6.01 -5.66
N TYR A 388 -1.90 7.14 -6.37
CA TYR A 388 -1.68 8.48 -5.75
C TYR A 388 -2.86 8.88 -4.89
N ALA A 389 -4.06 8.70 -5.44
CA ALA A 389 -5.32 8.87 -4.77
C ALA A 389 -5.41 8.04 -3.46
N HIS A 390 -5.02 6.76 -3.49
CA HIS A 390 -4.95 5.93 -2.28
C HIS A 390 -3.87 6.36 -1.29
N ALA A 391 -2.73 6.86 -1.77
CA ALA A 391 -1.71 7.39 -0.88
C ALA A 391 -2.28 8.57 -0.06
N GLN A 392 -2.99 9.50 -0.72
CA GLN A 392 -3.66 10.60 -0.03
C GLN A 392 -4.69 10.09 0.99
N ALA A 393 -5.52 9.12 0.63
CA ALA A 393 -6.51 8.53 1.54
C ALA A 393 -5.88 7.86 2.77
N LEU A 394 -4.78 7.11 2.59
CA LEU A 394 -4.05 6.50 3.71
C LEU A 394 -3.44 7.53 4.65
N LEU A 395 -2.87 8.59 4.10
CA LEU A 395 -2.29 9.69 4.87
C LEU A 395 -3.36 10.50 5.61
N GLU A 396 -4.53 10.70 5.00
CA GLU A 396 -5.67 11.33 5.66
C GLU A 396 -6.20 10.45 6.79
N ALA A 397 -6.38 9.15 6.57
CA ALA A 397 -6.78 8.22 7.62
C ALA A 397 -5.80 8.24 8.81
N GLN A 398 -4.49 8.27 8.54
CA GLN A 398 -3.45 8.39 9.58
C GLN A 398 -3.60 9.69 10.38
N GLN A 399 -3.73 10.84 9.70
CA GLN A 399 -3.93 12.13 10.37
C GLN A 399 -5.21 12.15 11.22
N LEU A 400 -6.29 11.52 10.76
CA LEU A 400 -7.53 11.44 11.53
C LEU A 400 -7.36 10.60 12.80
N MET A 401 -6.64 9.48 12.74
CA MET A 401 -6.31 8.67 13.93
C MET A 401 -5.46 9.42 14.95
N GLU A 402 -4.55 10.28 14.49
CA GLU A 402 -3.74 11.14 15.38
C GLU A 402 -4.60 12.19 16.09
N THR A 403 -5.67 12.67 15.44
CA THR A 403 -6.59 13.67 16.03
C THR A 403 -7.60 13.09 17.01
N ASN A 404 -7.91 11.79 16.93
CA ASN A 404 -8.86 11.11 17.81
C ASN A 404 -8.44 9.66 18.07
N HIS A 405 -7.90 9.41 19.27
CA HIS A 405 -7.46 8.09 19.71
C HIS A 405 -8.58 7.07 19.93
N ASN A 406 -9.85 7.46 19.85
CA ASN A 406 -11.00 6.55 19.90
C ASN A 406 -11.34 5.92 18.53
N LEU A 407 -10.59 6.28 17.49
CA LEU A 407 -10.73 5.69 16.17
C LEU A 407 -9.84 4.45 16.03
N SER A 408 -10.36 3.43 15.35
CA SER A 408 -9.59 2.24 14.98
C SER A 408 -9.57 2.08 13.46
N TYR A 409 -8.50 1.52 12.90
CA TYR A 409 -8.39 1.29 11.47
C TYR A 409 -8.84 -0.12 11.08
N PHE A 410 -9.68 -0.24 10.05
CA PHE A 410 -10.01 -1.50 9.40
C PHE A 410 -9.43 -1.54 7.97
N PRO A 411 -8.58 -2.52 7.64
CA PRO A 411 -7.73 -2.51 6.46
C PRO A 411 -8.43 -3.03 5.19
N ALA A 412 -9.56 -2.43 4.78
CA ALA A 412 -10.29 -2.88 3.60
C ALA A 412 -9.47 -2.76 2.30
N TYR A 413 -8.73 -1.64 2.16
CA TYR A 413 -7.78 -1.43 1.05
C TYR A 413 -6.73 -2.54 0.99
N GLU A 414 -6.07 -2.83 2.11
CA GLU A 414 -5.05 -3.86 2.16
C GLU A 414 -5.65 -5.26 1.96
N ILE A 415 -6.86 -5.55 2.49
CA ILE A 415 -7.53 -6.83 2.21
C ILE A 415 -7.71 -7.02 0.71
N LEU A 416 -8.21 -6.01 -0.02
CA LEU A 416 -8.37 -6.14 -1.47
C LEU A 416 -7.01 -6.25 -2.18
N HIS A 417 -6.05 -5.41 -1.81
CA HIS A 417 -4.79 -5.25 -2.54
C HIS A 417 -3.69 -6.25 -2.17
N ASP A 418 -3.77 -6.87 -0.99
CA ASP A 418 -2.74 -7.78 -0.48
C ASP A 418 -3.20 -9.22 -0.40
N GLU A 419 -4.46 -9.45 -0.01
CA GLU A 419 -5.05 -10.79 0.20
C GLU A 419 -5.93 -11.22 -0.99
N LEU A 420 -6.70 -10.30 -1.57
CA LEU A 420 -7.66 -10.58 -2.67
C LEU A 420 -7.17 -10.04 -4.02
N ARG A 421 -5.89 -10.22 -4.32
CA ARG A 421 -5.21 -9.68 -5.52
C ARG A 421 -5.67 -10.22 -6.87
N ASP A 422 -6.22 -11.44 -6.88
CA ASP A 422 -6.68 -12.13 -8.09
C ASP A 422 -7.83 -11.35 -8.76
N TYR A 423 -7.80 -11.26 -10.09
CA TYR A 423 -8.80 -10.55 -10.89
C TYR A 423 -10.25 -10.98 -10.61
N ARG A 424 -10.49 -12.22 -10.15
CA ARG A 424 -11.82 -12.69 -9.73
C ARG A 424 -12.45 -11.89 -8.59
N TYR A 425 -11.63 -11.16 -7.83
CA TYR A 425 -12.07 -10.31 -6.72
C TYR A 425 -12.37 -8.88 -7.14
N TYR A 426 -12.09 -8.51 -8.39
CA TYR A 426 -12.44 -7.22 -8.97
C TYR A 426 -13.73 -7.34 -9.78
N ALA A 427 -14.50 -6.27 -9.85
CA ALA A 427 -15.66 -6.17 -10.72
C ALA A 427 -15.22 -6.04 -12.20
N ASP A 428 -16.18 -6.02 -13.12
CA ASP A 428 -15.92 -5.93 -14.56
C ASP A 428 -15.13 -4.68 -14.96
N ASP A 429 -15.16 -3.63 -14.12
CA ASP A 429 -14.38 -2.40 -14.30
C ASP A 429 -12.89 -2.55 -13.91
N LEU A 430 -12.51 -3.66 -13.25
CA LEU A 430 -11.18 -3.94 -12.69
C LEU A 430 -10.68 -2.92 -11.65
N LEU A 431 -11.58 -2.07 -11.16
CA LEU A 431 -11.29 -0.97 -10.25
C LEU A 431 -12.00 -1.17 -8.91
N SER A 432 -13.24 -1.62 -8.96
CA SER A 432 -14.09 -1.85 -7.81
C SER A 432 -13.96 -3.28 -7.29
N PRO A 433 -14.17 -3.53 -5.99
CA PRO A 433 -14.31 -4.89 -5.49
C PRO A 433 -15.55 -5.57 -6.07
N SER A 434 -15.40 -6.83 -6.48
CA SER A 434 -16.52 -7.70 -6.86
C SER A 434 -17.48 -7.94 -5.68
N ALA A 435 -18.68 -8.45 -5.97
CA ALA A 435 -19.61 -8.90 -4.93
C ALA A 435 -19.00 -9.96 -4.00
N LEU A 436 -18.11 -10.82 -4.51
CA LEU A 436 -17.40 -11.80 -3.69
C LEU A 436 -16.41 -11.12 -2.73
N ALA A 437 -15.60 -10.18 -3.23
CA ALA A 437 -14.65 -9.45 -2.41
C ALA A 437 -15.34 -8.61 -1.34
N MET A 438 -16.42 -7.91 -1.70
CA MET A 438 -17.23 -7.15 -0.74
C MET A 438 -17.77 -8.03 0.39
N ARG A 439 -18.28 -9.23 0.09
CA ARG A 439 -18.73 -10.17 1.14
C ARG A 439 -17.60 -10.58 2.08
N ILE A 440 -16.42 -10.88 1.55
CA ILE A 440 -15.25 -11.25 2.37
C ILE A 440 -14.83 -10.08 3.28
N ILE A 441 -14.77 -8.87 2.74
CA ILE A 441 -14.43 -7.65 3.49
C ILE A 441 -15.45 -7.42 4.61
N VAL A 442 -16.75 -7.50 4.31
CA VAL A 442 -17.83 -7.32 5.30
C VAL A 442 -17.81 -8.40 6.37
N GLU A 443 -17.59 -9.66 6.01
CA GLU A 443 -17.47 -10.75 6.98
C GLU A 443 -16.32 -10.50 7.96
N LYS A 444 -15.14 -10.12 7.46
CA LYS A 444 -13.99 -9.77 8.31
C LYS A 444 -14.30 -8.60 9.22
N LEU A 445 -14.95 -7.55 8.70
CA LEU A 445 -15.37 -6.40 9.50
C LEU A 445 -16.28 -6.82 10.66
N ILE A 446 -17.35 -7.56 10.36
CA ILE A 446 -18.33 -8.04 11.35
C ILE A 446 -17.65 -8.88 12.44
N ARG A 447 -16.77 -9.82 12.07
CA ARG A 447 -16.04 -10.66 13.03
C ARG A 447 -15.12 -9.87 13.96
N CYS A 448 -14.68 -8.69 13.55
CA CYS A 448 -13.78 -7.84 14.34
C CYS A 448 -14.50 -6.88 15.27
N CYS A 449 -15.77 -6.55 15.01
CA CYS A 449 -16.57 -5.66 15.86
C CYS A 449 -17.71 -6.37 16.62
N VAL A 450 -18.21 -7.51 16.17
CA VAL A 450 -19.31 -8.25 16.81
C VAL A 450 -18.78 -9.43 17.63
N ASP A 451 -19.32 -9.63 18.83
CA ASP A 451 -18.93 -10.72 19.71
C ASP A 451 -19.51 -12.08 19.29
N ASN A 452 -19.05 -13.17 19.91
CA ASN A 452 -19.50 -14.52 19.58
C ASN A 452 -21.01 -14.74 19.77
N HIS A 453 -21.64 -14.02 20.69
CA HIS A 453 -23.08 -14.08 20.90
C HIS A 453 -23.83 -13.40 19.75
N GLY A 454 -23.43 -12.19 19.37
CA GLY A 454 -23.94 -11.48 18.21
C GLY A 454 -23.74 -12.25 16.90
N LEU A 455 -22.56 -12.85 16.69
CA LEU A 455 -22.31 -13.69 15.50
C LEU A 455 -23.31 -14.85 15.39
N LYS A 456 -23.66 -15.52 16.50
CA LYS A 456 -24.68 -16.58 16.51
C LYS A 456 -26.06 -16.04 16.13
N ILE A 457 -26.40 -14.83 16.56
CA ILE A 457 -27.67 -14.17 16.20
C ILE A 457 -27.68 -13.85 14.69
N LEU A 458 -26.59 -13.31 14.13
CA LEU A 458 -26.49 -12.99 12.70
C LEU A 458 -26.59 -14.25 11.82
N LEU A 459 -26.00 -15.38 12.26
CA LEU A 459 -26.14 -16.66 11.56
C LEU A 459 -27.59 -17.16 11.53
N ARG A 460 -28.32 -17.04 12.65
CA ARG A 460 -29.75 -17.37 12.73
C ARG A 460 -30.58 -16.46 11.82
N TYR A 461 -30.29 -15.15 11.82
CA TYR A 461 -30.92 -14.19 10.93
C TYR A 461 -30.69 -14.53 9.46
N GLU A 462 -29.46 -14.86 9.07
CA GLU A 462 -29.13 -15.23 7.70
C GLU A 462 -29.86 -16.52 7.26
N ALA A 463 -29.91 -17.53 8.13
CA ALA A 463 -30.65 -18.77 7.87
C ALA A 463 -32.16 -18.51 7.66
N LEU A 464 -32.74 -17.63 8.48
CA LEU A 464 -34.13 -17.18 8.34
C LEU A 464 -34.36 -16.51 6.99
N GLN A 465 -33.52 -15.53 6.62
CA GLN A 465 -33.64 -14.80 5.35
C GLN A 465 -33.46 -15.71 4.13
N ARG A 466 -32.49 -16.65 4.16
CA ARG A 466 -32.31 -17.64 3.10
C ARG A 466 -33.54 -18.51 2.92
N THR A 467 -34.13 -18.95 4.03
CA THR A 467 -35.34 -19.78 4.00
C THR A 467 -36.54 -19.01 3.45
N LEU A 468 -36.70 -17.75 3.84
CA LEU A 468 -37.73 -16.85 3.32
C LEU A 468 -37.58 -16.53 1.83
N ALA A 469 -36.35 -16.49 1.32
CA ALA A 469 -36.08 -16.24 -0.09
C ALA A 469 -36.41 -17.44 -1.00
N HIS A 470 -36.55 -18.65 -0.44
CA HIS A 470 -36.93 -19.82 -1.22
C HIS A 470 -38.38 -19.73 -1.69
N ARG A 471 -38.59 -19.92 -3.01
CA ARG A 471 -39.95 -20.04 -3.57
C ARG A 471 -40.47 -21.47 -3.38
N PRO A 472 -41.56 -21.67 -2.63
CA PRO A 472 -42.12 -23.01 -2.43
C PRO A 472 -42.74 -23.56 -3.71
N SER A 473 -42.55 -24.84 -3.98
CA SER A 473 -43.20 -25.55 -5.09
C SER A 473 -44.69 -25.82 -4.83
N ALA A 474 -45.10 -25.93 -3.55
CA ALA A 474 -46.48 -26.17 -3.12
C ALA A 474 -46.86 -25.26 -1.94
N PRO A 475 -47.22 -23.98 -2.17
CA PRO A 475 -47.46 -22.98 -1.13
C PRO A 475 -48.66 -23.26 -0.22
N GLN A 476 -49.53 -24.20 -0.59
CA GLN A 476 -50.69 -24.61 0.22
C GLN A 476 -50.48 -25.93 0.97
N SER A 477 -49.29 -26.56 0.86
CA SER A 477 -49.02 -27.83 1.53
C SER A 477 -48.98 -27.67 3.06
N PRO A 478 -49.48 -28.67 3.84
CA PRO A 478 -49.37 -28.67 5.29
C PRO A 478 -47.91 -28.52 5.80
N THR A 479 -46.97 -29.14 5.09
CA THR A 479 -45.53 -29.05 5.39
C THR A 479 -45.00 -27.63 5.27
N TYR A 480 -45.42 -26.88 4.23
CA TYR A 480 -45.03 -25.49 4.07
C TYR A 480 -45.66 -24.59 5.13
N ARG A 481 -46.92 -24.84 5.53
CA ARG A 481 -47.56 -24.10 6.63
C ARG A 481 -46.83 -24.31 7.96
N ALA A 482 -46.41 -25.54 8.27
CA ALA A 482 -45.62 -25.84 9.46
C ALA A 482 -44.24 -25.15 9.42
N LEU A 483 -43.60 -25.12 8.24
CA LEU A 483 -42.35 -24.38 8.05
C LEU A 483 -42.55 -22.88 8.34
N LEU A 484 -43.61 -22.26 7.81
CA LEU A 484 -43.90 -20.84 8.07
C LEU A 484 -44.12 -20.55 9.55
N GLN A 485 -44.82 -21.43 10.28
CA GLN A 485 -44.98 -21.29 11.74
C GLN A 485 -43.63 -21.31 12.46
N ASN A 486 -42.75 -22.26 12.14
CA ASN A 486 -41.41 -22.34 12.73
C ASN A 486 -40.58 -21.08 12.43
N LEU A 487 -40.66 -20.55 11.19
CA LEU A 487 -39.94 -19.32 10.83
C LEU A 487 -40.51 -18.10 11.56
N GLN A 488 -41.82 -18.05 11.79
CA GLN A 488 -42.46 -16.98 12.55
C GLN A 488 -42.04 -16.99 14.02
N GLU A 489 -41.97 -18.16 14.65
CA GLU A 489 -41.46 -18.32 16.02
C GLU A 489 -39.99 -17.89 16.12
N GLU A 490 -39.14 -18.33 15.19
CA GLU A 490 -37.73 -17.95 15.15
C GLU A 490 -37.55 -16.43 14.95
N ALA A 491 -38.36 -15.82 14.10
CA ALA A 491 -38.36 -14.38 13.89
C ALA A 491 -38.78 -13.60 15.15
N GLN A 492 -39.80 -14.07 15.88
CA GLN A 492 -40.21 -13.48 17.15
C GLN A 492 -39.10 -13.59 18.21
N ALA A 493 -38.37 -14.71 18.23
CA ALA A 493 -37.23 -14.91 19.12
C ALA A 493 -36.03 -14.00 18.77
N LEU A 494 -35.81 -13.69 17.50
CA LEU A 494 -34.72 -12.82 17.04
C LEU A 494 -35.03 -11.32 17.17
N ALA A 495 -36.29 -10.91 17.01
CA ALA A 495 -36.72 -9.50 17.03
C ALA A 495 -36.23 -8.66 18.23
N PRO A 496 -36.23 -9.14 19.50
CA PRO A 496 -35.71 -8.35 20.62
C PRO A 496 -34.18 -8.24 20.64
N LEU A 497 -33.46 -9.12 19.93
CA LEU A 497 -32.00 -9.17 19.88
C LEU A 497 -31.41 -8.28 18.76
N LEU A 498 -32.26 -7.69 17.93
CA LEU A 498 -31.88 -6.88 16.77
C LEU A 498 -32.39 -5.45 16.91
N HIS A 499 -31.81 -4.56 16.10
CA HIS A 499 -32.23 -3.17 16.03
C HIS A 499 -33.74 -3.02 15.77
N PRO A 500 -34.46 -2.12 16.47
CA PRO A 500 -35.90 -1.93 16.30
C PRO A 500 -36.35 -1.69 14.86
N ALA A 501 -35.57 -0.96 14.07
CA ALA A 501 -35.87 -0.68 12.66
C ALA A 501 -35.82 -1.92 11.74
N LEU A 502 -35.22 -3.03 12.18
CA LEU A 502 -35.25 -4.29 11.44
C LEU A 502 -36.52 -5.11 11.74
N ARG A 503 -37.18 -4.86 12.88
CA ARG A 503 -38.36 -5.62 13.35
C ARG A 503 -39.53 -5.68 12.34
N PRO A 504 -39.85 -4.60 11.58
CA PRO A 504 -40.90 -4.66 10.56
C PRO A 504 -40.59 -5.60 9.39
N LYS A 505 -39.32 -5.97 9.17
CA LYS A 505 -38.91 -6.91 8.12
C LYS A 505 -39.15 -8.39 8.50
N PHE A 506 -39.71 -8.64 9.68
CA PHE A 506 -40.04 -9.96 10.20
C PHE A 506 -41.55 -10.27 10.12
N SER A 507 -42.33 -9.52 9.33
CA SER A 507 -43.73 -9.87 9.06
C SER A 507 -43.80 -10.95 7.98
N PHE A 508 -44.50 -12.05 8.32
CA PHE A 508 -44.75 -13.22 7.46
C PHE A 508 -46.09 -13.10 6.74
#